data_AF-A0ABD5XRM5-F1
#
_entry.id   AF-A0ABD5XRM5-F1
#
_cell.length_a   1.000
_cell.length_b   1.000
_cell.length_c   1.000
_cell.angle_alpha   90.00
_cell.angle_beta   90.00
_cell.angle_gamma   90.00
#
_symmetry.space_group_name_H-M   'P 1'
#
loop_
_entity.id
_entity.type
_entity.pdbx_description
1 polymer ?
#
loop_
_entity_poly.entity_id
_entity_poly.type
_entity_poly.pdbx_seq_one_letter_code
_entity_poly.pdbx_strand_id
1 'polypeptide(L)'
;MREAFAAIRPEGDDADLTSLVNADAYVNALSPAATRELRYHEESRLVRPADTLVHVHNPGVATDEVSAFLENTAEQVIETWLSESGLQYVQLRKSPCGFVGTTSLVEYLEEEPFVAVQEPPTDRENPMADETYPDEYPSGE
;
A
#
# COMPACT_ATOMS: atom_id res chain seq x y z
N MET A 1 13.91 -4.74 17.26
CA MET A 1 12.84 -4.29 16.33
C MET A 1 11.61 -5.20 16.42
N ARG A 2 11.73 -6.53 16.26
CA ARG A 2 10.60 -7.48 16.38
C ARG A 2 9.81 -7.37 17.70
N GLU A 3 10.51 -7.25 18.83
CA GLU A 3 9.87 -7.06 20.15
C GLU A 3 9.09 -5.74 20.26
N ALA A 4 9.52 -4.69 19.55
CA ALA A 4 8.81 -3.41 19.57
C ALA A 4 7.45 -3.53 18.88
N PHE A 5 7.35 -4.32 17.81
CA PHE A 5 6.08 -4.55 17.11
C PHE A 5 5.09 -5.36 17.94
N ALA A 6 5.56 -6.34 18.71
CA ALA A 6 4.69 -7.14 19.58
C ALA A 6 3.96 -6.30 20.66
N ALA A 7 4.52 -5.14 21.03
CA ALA A 7 3.96 -4.24 22.03
C ALA A 7 2.97 -3.20 21.46
N ILE A 8 2.79 -3.13 20.13
CA ILE A 8 1.97 -2.09 19.46
C ILE A 8 0.47 -2.43 19.49
N ARG A 9 0.11 -3.70 19.69
CA ARG A 9 -1.29 -4.11 19.65
C ARG A 9 -2.09 -3.46 20.79
N PRO A 10 -3.22 -2.80 20.49
CA PRO A 10 -4.07 -2.19 21.52
C PRO A 10 -4.60 -3.24 22.50
N GLU A 11 -4.76 -2.84 23.76
CA GLU A 11 -5.30 -3.71 24.80
C GLU A 11 -6.80 -4.00 24.54
N GLY A 12 -7.15 -5.28 24.41
CA GLY A 12 -8.50 -5.76 24.12
C GLY A 12 -8.50 -6.74 22.94
N ASP A 13 -9.04 -7.94 23.15
CA ASP A 13 -8.99 -9.02 22.14
C ASP A 13 -9.69 -8.66 20.82
N ASP A 14 -10.65 -7.73 20.84
CA ASP A 14 -11.50 -7.37 19.71
C ASP A 14 -11.13 -6.07 18.99
N ALA A 15 -10.08 -5.35 19.40
CA ALA A 15 -9.70 -4.10 18.74
C ALA A 15 -8.87 -4.37 17.49
N ASP A 16 -9.33 -3.90 16.31
CA ASP A 16 -8.56 -3.96 15.07
C ASP A 16 -7.34 -3.04 15.13
N LEU A 17 -6.20 -3.55 14.67
CA LEU A 17 -4.97 -2.77 14.58
C LEU A 17 -4.91 -2.03 13.24
N THR A 18 -4.67 -0.72 13.28
CA THR A 18 -4.16 0.03 12.11
C THR A 18 -2.73 0.45 12.39
N SER A 19 -1.78 -0.08 11.62
CA SER A 19 -0.35 0.20 11.77
C SER A 19 0.18 0.96 10.56
N LEU A 20 0.78 2.13 10.81
CA LEU A 20 1.48 2.93 9.80
C LEU A 20 2.99 2.82 10.05
N VAL A 21 3.71 2.23 9.10
CA VAL A 21 5.15 1.96 9.22
C VAL A 21 5.91 2.73 8.16
N ASN A 22 6.85 3.57 8.58
CA ASN A 22 7.83 4.17 7.67
C ASN A 22 8.87 3.11 7.28
N ALA A 23 8.71 2.51 6.09
CA ALA A 23 9.60 1.47 5.59
C ALA A 23 11.00 1.98 5.32
N ASP A 24 11.14 3.26 4.92
CA ASP A 24 12.42 3.87 4.60
C ASP A 24 13.38 3.85 5.79
N ALA A 25 12.86 3.88 7.02
CA ALA A 25 13.67 3.85 8.23
C ALA A 25 14.45 2.52 8.38
N TYR A 26 13.81 1.38 8.10
CA TYR A 26 14.48 0.08 8.27
C TYR A 26 15.17 -0.41 7.00
N VAL A 27 14.71 -0.04 5.79
CA VAL A 27 15.41 -0.44 4.55
C VAL A 27 16.80 0.18 4.44
N ASN A 28 17.03 1.35 5.05
CA ASN A 28 18.37 1.94 5.17
C ASN A 28 19.24 1.25 6.23
N ALA A 29 18.63 0.62 7.23
CA ALA A 29 19.33 0.00 8.35
C ALA A 29 19.59 -1.50 8.14
N LEU A 30 18.81 -2.15 7.28
CA LEU A 30 18.79 -3.59 7.07
C LEU A 30 19.24 -3.95 5.65
N SER A 31 19.79 -5.15 5.50
CA SER A 31 20.01 -5.72 4.16
C SER A 31 18.67 -6.07 3.50
N PRO A 32 18.60 -6.21 2.16
CA PRO A 32 17.39 -6.63 1.46
C PRO A 32 16.79 -7.93 2.02
N ALA A 33 17.61 -8.92 2.36
CA ALA A 33 17.17 -10.17 2.97
C ALA A 33 16.53 -9.95 4.35
N ALA A 34 17.15 -9.14 5.20
CA ALA A 34 16.63 -8.83 6.53
C ALA A 34 15.34 -7.98 6.48
N THR A 35 15.23 -7.09 5.50
CA THR A 35 14.01 -6.34 5.19
C THR A 35 12.85 -7.28 4.84
N ARG A 36 13.07 -8.27 3.97
CA ARG A 36 12.05 -9.27 3.62
C ARG A 36 11.62 -10.08 4.82
N GLU A 37 12.59 -10.53 5.61
CA GLU A 37 12.31 -11.31 6.82
C GLU A 37 11.46 -10.49 7.82
N LEU A 38 11.76 -9.20 7.99
CA LEU A 38 10.96 -8.31 8.82
C LEU A 38 9.53 -8.16 8.27
N ARG A 39 9.38 -7.90 6.97
CA ARG A 39 8.05 -7.74 6.35
C ARG A 39 7.18 -8.99 6.50
N TYR A 40 7.75 -10.19 6.32
CA TYR A 40 7.03 -11.45 6.54
C TYR A 40 6.72 -11.68 8.02
N HIS A 41 7.58 -11.23 8.92
CA HIS A 41 7.31 -11.29 10.35
C HIS A 41 6.12 -10.40 10.73
N GLU A 42 6.05 -9.18 10.20
CA GLU A 42 4.89 -8.30 10.38
C GLU A 42 3.61 -8.98 9.90
N GLU A 43 3.61 -9.56 8.71
CA GLU A 43 2.43 -10.24 8.14
C GLU A 43 1.96 -11.44 8.98
N SER A 44 2.91 -12.28 9.39
CA SER A 44 2.56 -13.55 10.05
C SER A 44 2.29 -13.42 11.54
N ARG A 45 2.72 -12.32 12.18
CA ARG A 45 2.68 -12.17 13.64
C ARG A 45 1.98 -10.92 14.14
N LEU A 46 1.94 -9.85 13.34
CA LEU A 46 1.41 -8.55 13.79
C LEU A 46 -0.05 -8.35 13.36
N VAL A 47 -0.36 -8.69 12.11
CA VAL A 47 -1.66 -8.46 11.48
C VAL A 47 -2.52 -9.73 11.49
N ARG A 48 -3.77 -9.59 11.96
CA ARG A 48 -4.88 -10.52 11.70
C ARG A 48 -5.60 -10.12 10.42
N PRO A 49 -6.52 -10.95 9.90
CA PRO A 49 -7.30 -10.61 8.70
C PRO A 49 -8.10 -9.29 8.76
N ALA A 50 -8.49 -8.83 9.95
CA ALA A 50 -9.23 -7.56 10.13
C ALA A 50 -8.30 -6.35 10.38
N ASP A 51 -7.01 -6.58 10.62
CA ASP A 51 -6.06 -5.51 10.90
C ASP A 51 -5.54 -4.91 9.58
N THR A 52 -5.16 -3.64 9.61
CA THR A 52 -4.61 -2.90 8.46
C THR A 52 -3.14 -2.55 8.70
N LEU A 53 -2.27 -2.85 7.74
CA LEU A 53 -0.85 -2.47 7.75
C LEU A 53 -0.53 -1.62 6.52
N VAL A 54 -0.04 -0.40 6.76
CA VAL A 54 0.35 0.55 5.72
C VAL A 54 1.84 0.80 5.81
N HIS A 55 2.57 0.44 4.76
CA HIS A 55 3.98 0.82 4.60
C HIS A 55 4.09 2.11 3.78
N VAL A 56 4.70 3.13 4.36
CA VAL A 56 5.11 4.34 3.64
C VAL A 56 6.53 4.12 3.13
N HIS A 57 6.71 4.21 1.82
CA HIS A 57 7.96 3.90 1.15
C HIS A 57 8.28 4.93 0.05
N ASN A 58 9.51 5.40 0.01
CA ASN A 58 10.05 6.18 -1.09
C ASN A 58 10.91 5.30 -2.02
N PRO A 59 10.48 5.06 -3.28
CA PRO A 59 11.22 4.21 -4.21
C PRO A 59 12.61 4.75 -4.57
N GLY A 60 12.87 6.05 -4.36
CA GLY A 60 14.20 6.64 -4.55
C GLY A 60 15.17 6.39 -3.38
N VAL A 61 14.70 5.79 -2.28
CA VAL A 61 15.51 5.53 -1.07
C VAL A 61 15.89 4.05 -0.94
N ALA A 62 14.97 3.12 -1.23
CA ALA A 62 15.30 1.71 -1.20
C ALA A 62 15.93 1.25 -2.53
N THR A 63 16.63 0.11 -2.50
CA THR A 63 17.08 -0.52 -3.73
C THR A 63 15.89 -1.02 -4.55
N ASP A 64 16.00 -1.03 -5.88
CA ASP A 64 14.95 -1.54 -6.79
C ASP A 64 14.42 -2.91 -6.37
N GLU A 65 15.30 -3.78 -5.87
CA GLU A 65 14.97 -5.12 -5.40
C GLU A 65 14.05 -5.14 -4.16
N VAL A 66 14.19 -4.14 -3.29
CA VAL A 66 13.37 -3.98 -2.08
C VAL A 66 12.07 -3.25 -2.41
N SER A 67 12.13 -2.20 -3.23
CA SER A 67 10.94 -1.47 -3.69
C SER A 67 9.98 -2.41 -4.42
N ALA A 68 10.49 -3.18 -5.39
CA ALA A 68 9.69 -4.17 -6.12
C ALA A 68 9.13 -5.26 -5.21
N PHE A 69 9.85 -5.64 -4.15
CA PHE A 69 9.36 -6.60 -3.18
C PHE A 69 8.19 -6.04 -2.35
N LEU A 70 8.31 -4.82 -1.85
CA LEU A 70 7.24 -4.17 -1.06
C LEU A 70 5.98 -3.98 -1.92
N GLU A 71 6.13 -3.51 -3.16
CA GLU A 71 5.02 -3.35 -4.10
C GLU A 71 4.34 -4.67 -4.46
N ASN A 72 5.14 -5.72 -4.71
CA ASN A 72 4.60 -7.02 -5.09
C ASN A 72 3.84 -7.68 -3.93
N THR A 73 4.30 -7.52 -2.70
CA THR A 73 3.67 -8.14 -1.53
C THR A 73 2.46 -7.37 -1.01
N ALA A 74 2.35 -6.08 -1.29
CA ALA A 74 1.19 -5.28 -0.91
C ALA A 74 -0.07 -5.73 -1.68
N GLU A 75 -1.22 -5.86 -1.00
CA GLU A 75 -2.50 -6.10 -1.67
C GLU A 75 -2.94 -4.90 -2.52
N GLN A 76 -2.70 -3.70 -1.99
CA GLN A 76 -2.98 -2.42 -2.63
C GLN A 76 -1.73 -1.53 -2.61
N VAL A 77 -1.48 -0.82 -3.71
CA VAL A 77 -0.40 0.16 -3.81
C VAL A 77 -0.98 1.49 -4.28
N ILE A 78 -0.80 2.52 -3.46
CA ILE A 78 -1.16 3.90 -3.74
C ILE A 78 0.14 4.71 -3.87
N GLU A 79 0.33 5.34 -5.03
CA GLU A 79 1.48 6.20 -5.29
C GLU A 79 1.04 7.66 -5.22
N THR A 80 1.87 8.49 -4.59
CA THR A 80 1.70 9.94 -4.57
C THR A 80 2.97 10.64 -5.00
N TRP A 81 2.85 11.68 -5.83
CA TRP A 81 4.00 12.50 -6.22
C TRP A 81 3.60 13.96 -6.43
N LEU A 82 4.59 14.83 -6.35
CA LEU A 82 4.48 16.25 -6.69
C LEU A 82 5.11 16.46 -8.07
N SER A 83 4.37 17.07 -9.01
CA SER A 83 4.94 17.47 -10.29
C SER A 83 5.87 18.68 -10.15
N GLU A 84 6.66 18.93 -11.19
CA GLU A 84 7.50 20.14 -11.28
C GLU A 84 6.68 21.45 -11.22
N SER A 85 5.40 21.40 -11.59
CA SER A 85 4.46 22.52 -11.48
C SER A 85 3.84 22.68 -10.09
N GLY A 86 4.20 21.84 -9.12
CA GLY A 86 3.68 21.88 -7.75
C GLY A 86 2.30 21.25 -7.57
N LEU A 87 1.81 20.48 -8.54
CA LEU A 87 0.54 19.75 -8.42
C LEU A 87 0.78 18.38 -7.79
N GLN A 88 -0.08 17.99 -6.84
CA GLN A 88 0.00 16.69 -6.18
C GLN A 88 -0.98 15.70 -6.79
N TYR A 89 -0.48 14.51 -7.07
CA TYR A 89 -1.24 13.42 -7.68
C TYR A 89 -1.33 12.23 -6.75
N VAL A 90 -2.38 11.44 -6.95
CA VAL A 90 -2.55 10.11 -6.37
C VAL A 90 -2.89 9.12 -7.49
N GLN A 91 -2.22 7.98 -7.51
CA GLN A 91 -2.49 6.89 -8.46
C GLN A 91 -2.68 5.57 -7.72
N LEU A 92 -3.71 4.81 -8.12
CA LEU A 92 -3.88 3.43 -7.70
C LEU A 92 -3.08 2.50 -8.62
N ARG A 93 -1.93 2.01 -8.14
CA ARG A 93 -0.99 1.17 -8.90
C ARG A 93 -1.35 -0.31 -8.86
N LYS A 94 -1.92 -0.77 -7.75
CA LYS A 94 -2.34 -2.16 -7.52
C LYS A 94 -3.55 -2.16 -6.59
N SER A 95 -4.52 -3.02 -6.84
CA SER A 95 -5.69 -3.20 -5.98
C SER A 95 -6.34 -4.55 -6.24
N PRO A 96 -6.92 -5.24 -5.23
CA PRO A 96 -7.71 -6.45 -5.45
C PRO A 96 -9.04 -6.16 -6.19
N CYS A 97 -9.51 -4.91 -6.15
CA CYS A 97 -10.72 -4.46 -6.83
C CYS A 97 -10.61 -2.99 -7.30
N GLY A 98 -11.39 -2.59 -8.31
CA GLY A 98 -11.41 -1.23 -8.84
C GLY A 98 -10.57 -1.02 -10.11
N PHE A 99 -10.50 0.22 -10.58
CA PHE A 99 -9.82 0.61 -11.83
C PHE A 99 -8.34 0.91 -11.57
N VAL A 100 -7.50 -0.12 -11.66
CA VAL A 100 -6.05 0.02 -11.55
C VAL A 100 -5.51 0.90 -12.68
N GLY A 101 -4.53 1.75 -12.38
CA GLY A 101 -3.93 2.70 -13.33
C GLY A 101 -4.64 4.05 -13.43
N THR A 102 -5.71 4.27 -12.66
CA THR A 102 -6.38 5.56 -12.59
C THR A 102 -5.55 6.54 -11.74
N THR A 103 -5.28 7.71 -12.32
CA THR A 103 -4.64 8.84 -11.65
C THR A 103 -5.66 9.93 -11.42
N SER A 104 -5.73 10.43 -10.19
CA SER A 104 -6.53 11.60 -9.81
C SER A 104 -5.65 12.72 -9.29
N LEU A 105 -6.14 13.95 -9.46
CA LEU A 105 -5.53 15.14 -8.88
C LEU A 105 -6.00 15.28 -7.43
N VAL A 106 -5.10 15.70 -6.55
CA VAL A 106 -5.39 15.98 -5.15
C VAL A 106 -5.38 17.48 -4.91
N GLU A 107 -6.39 17.97 -4.21
CA GLU A 107 -6.48 19.35 -3.73
C GLU A 107 -6.33 19.40 -2.21
N TYR A 108 -5.56 20.37 -1.73
CA TYR A 108 -5.47 20.68 -0.31
C TYR A 108 -6.56 21.66 0.10
N LEU A 109 -7.29 21.33 1.16
CA LEU A 109 -8.36 22.15 1.72
C LEU A 109 -7.90 22.79 3.03
N GLU A 110 -8.33 24.02 3.29
CA GLU A 110 -8.05 24.71 4.57
C GLU A 110 -8.87 24.13 5.73
N GLU A 111 -9.97 23.45 5.41
CA GLU A 111 -10.89 22.82 6.36
C GLU A 111 -11.00 21.32 6.08
N GLU A 112 -11.47 20.56 7.07
CA GLU A 112 -11.68 19.11 6.96
C GLU A 112 -12.51 18.76 5.70
N PRO A 113 -12.12 17.75 4.88
CA PRO A 113 -11.14 16.69 5.13
C PRO A 113 -9.66 17.06 4.90
N PHE A 114 -9.31 18.33 4.69
CA PHE A 114 -7.96 18.86 4.41
C PHE A 114 -7.33 18.37 3.09
N VAL A 115 -7.86 17.29 2.52
CA VAL A 115 -7.45 16.69 1.25
C VAL A 115 -8.70 16.22 0.52
N ALA A 116 -8.89 16.66 -0.73
CA ALA A 116 -9.94 16.18 -1.61
C ALA A 116 -9.35 15.56 -2.89
N VAL A 117 -9.90 14.41 -3.29
CA VAL A 117 -9.59 13.80 -4.58
C VAL A 117 -10.56 14.37 -5.61
N GLN A 118 -10.03 15.00 -6.65
CA GLN A 118 -10.84 15.49 -7.76
C GLN A 118 -11.42 14.28 -8.51
N GLU A 119 -12.72 14.31 -8.78
CA GLU A 119 -13.41 13.18 -9.42
C GLU A 119 -12.74 12.86 -10.78
N PRO A 120 -12.40 11.58 -11.03
CA PRO A 120 -11.98 11.19 -12.36
C PRO A 120 -13.13 11.45 -13.36
N PRO A 121 -12.84 11.80 -14.63
CA PRO A 121 -13.88 11.99 -15.64
C PRO A 121 -14.81 10.77 -15.69
N THR A 122 -16.12 11.00 -15.56
CA THR A 122 -17.16 9.96 -15.42
C THR A 122 -17.36 9.08 -16.65
N ASP A 123 -16.76 9.45 -17.79
CA ASP A 123 -16.95 8.77 -19.08
C ASP A 123 -15.97 7.59 -19.31
N ARG A 124 -15.27 7.12 -18.29
CA ARG A 124 -14.34 5.97 -18.42
C ARG A 124 -15.04 4.65 -18.15
N GLU A 125 -15.28 3.87 -19.20
CA GLU A 125 -15.70 2.47 -19.11
C GLU A 125 -14.60 1.59 -18.52
N ASN A 126 -14.98 0.58 -17.72
CA ASN A 126 -14.04 -0.39 -17.15
C ASN A 126 -13.58 -1.35 -18.24
N PRO A 127 -12.30 -1.34 -18.66
CA PRO A 127 -11.81 -2.27 -19.67
C PRO A 127 -11.89 -3.74 -19.22
N MET A 128 -12.09 -3.99 -17.92
CA MET A 128 -12.23 -5.32 -17.33
C MET A 128 -13.68 -5.67 -16.93
N ALA A 129 -14.68 -4.83 -17.26
CA ALA A 129 -16.07 -5.11 -16.86
C ALA A 129 -16.67 -6.35 -17.53
N ASP A 130 -16.17 -6.71 -18.72
CA ASP A 130 -16.64 -7.86 -19.49
C ASP A 130 -15.77 -9.11 -19.32
N GLU A 131 -14.71 -9.05 -18.50
CA GLU A 131 -13.89 -10.23 -18.21
C GLU A 131 -14.53 -11.07 -17.09
N THR A 132 -15.17 -12.18 -17.48
CA THR A 132 -15.51 -13.26 -16.55
C THR A 132 -14.22 -13.84 -15.94
N TYR A 133 -14.07 -13.69 -14.62
CA TYR A 133 -13.04 -14.41 -13.88
C TYR A 133 -13.20 -15.92 -14.12
N PRO A 134 -12.11 -16.66 -14.41
CA PRO A 134 -12.18 -18.10 -14.51
C PRO A 134 -12.57 -18.70 -13.14
N ASP A 135 -13.58 -19.57 -13.12
CA ASP A 135 -14.08 -20.23 -11.90
C ASP A 135 -13.01 -21.10 -11.21
N GLU A 136 -11.94 -21.46 -11.92
CA GLU A 136 -10.85 -22.28 -11.41
C GLU A 136 -9.49 -21.73 -11.85
N TYR A 137 -8.60 -21.51 -10.86
CA TYR A 137 -7.19 -21.26 -11.13
C TYR A 137 -6.52 -22.57 -11.54
N PRO A 138 -5.71 -22.60 -12.63
CA PRO A 138 -4.93 -23.78 -12.95
C PRO A 138 -3.93 -24.01 -11.81
N SER A 139 -4.14 -25.10 -11.06
CA SER A 139 -3.13 -25.63 -10.14
C SER A 139 -1.92 -26.04 -10.99
N GLY A 140 -0.85 -25.26 -10.94
CA GLY A 140 0.38 -25.57 -11.65
C GLY A 140 0.91 -26.94 -11.24
N GLU A 141 1.23 -27.76 -12.25
CA GLU A 141 2.01 -28.99 -12.12
C GLU A 141 3.52 -28.69 -12.01
#